data_AF-A0A2M7FDJ3-F1
#
_entry.id   AF-A0A2M7FDJ3-F1
#
_cell.length_a   1.000
_cell.length_b   1.000
_cell.length_c   1.000
_cell.angle_alpha   90.00
_cell.angle_beta   90.00
_cell.angle_gamma   90.00
#
_symmetry.space_group_name_H-M   'P 1'
#
loop_
_entity.id
_entity.type
_entity.pdbx_description
1 polymer ?
#
loop_
_entity_poly.entity_id
_entity_poly.type
_entity_poly.pdbx_seq_one_letter_code
_entity_poly.pdbx_strand_id
1 'polypeptide(L)'
;QSSAQAVSEGGTSFKVANTDPMIDVVPHILLSKTGYTDLAGGNLVLVFDAGIAHPIAIVVLGSSKKARFTDGAALVAATFAHFAGVASL
;
A
#
# COMPACT_ATOMS: atom_id res chain seq x y z
N GLN A 1 -12.55 5.22 -0.73
CA GLN A 1 -12.45 5.13 0.74
C GLN A 1 -12.80 3.72 1.18
N SER A 2 -11.78 2.86 1.32
CA SER A 2 -11.96 1.48 1.80
C SER A 2 -12.10 1.51 3.32
N SER A 3 -13.30 1.22 3.82
CA SER A 3 -13.58 1.18 5.26
C SER A 3 -14.23 -0.15 5.64
N ALA A 4 -13.73 -0.78 6.69
CA ALA A 4 -14.36 -1.94 7.31
C ALA A 4 -15.35 -1.48 8.38
N GLN A 5 -16.37 -2.31 8.62
CA GLN A 5 -17.32 -2.15 9.72
C GLN A 5 -17.25 -3.38 10.61
N ALA A 6 -17.25 -3.18 11.91
CA ALA A 6 -17.29 -4.24 12.91
C ALA A 6 -18.24 -3.84 14.03
N VAL A 7 -18.95 -4.81 14.62
CA VAL A 7 -19.84 -4.57 15.76
C VAL A 7 -19.29 -5.33 16.95
N SER A 8 -19.12 -4.67 18.10
CA SER A 8 -18.73 -5.35 19.34
C SER A 8 -19.85 -6.26 19.84
N GLU A 9 -19.50 -7.20 20.72
CA GLU A 9 -20.48 -8.07 21.38
C GLU A 9 -21.58 -7.28 22.12
N GLY A 10 -21.25 -6.11 22.66
CA GLY A 10 -22.20 -5.19 23.30
C GLY A 10 -23.04 -4.33 22.33
N GLY A 11 -22.92 -4.54 21.01
CA GLY A 11 -23.73 -3.87 19.99
C GLY A 11 -23.18 -2.52 19.49
N THR A 12 -21.98 -2.11 19.89
CA THR A 12 -21.36 -0.87 19.40
C THR A 12 -20.78 -1.07 18.00
N SER A 13 -21.18 -0.23 17.04
CA SER A 13 -20.62 -0.26 15.68
C SER A 13 -19.36 0.59 15.56
N PHE A 14 -18.34 0.04 14.92
CA PHE A 14 -17.05 0.66 14.65
C PHE A 14 -16.82 0.72 13.15
N LYS A 15 -16.44 1.89 12.66
CA LYS A 15 -15.95 2.09 11.30
C LYS A 15 -14.44 2.27 11.34
N VAL A 16 -13.72 1.43 10.62
CA VAL A 16 -12.26 1.49 10.52
C VAL A 16 -11.89 1.87 9.09
N ALA A 17 -11.31 3.04 8.93
CA ALA A 17 -10.74 3.46 7.65
C ALA A 17 -9.31 2.90 7.52
N ASN A 18 -8.94 2.49 6.30
CA ASN A 18 -7.55 2.17 6.05
C ASN A 18 -6.69 3.45 6.19
N THR A 19 -5.61 3.33 6.96
CA THR A 19 -4.68 4.42 7.28
C THR A 19 -3.60 4.63 6.22
N ASP A 20 -3.55 3.76 5.21
CA ASP A 20 -2.52 3.81 4.18
C ASP A 20 -2.86 4.85 3.11
N PRO A 21 -2.08 5.94 2.99
CA PRO A 21 -2.30 6.95 1.97
C PRO A 21 -2.12 6.41 0.54
N MET A 22 -1.48 5.24 0.37
CA MET A 22 -1.25 4.65 -0.95
C MET A 22 -2.54 4.23 -1.67
N ILE A 23 -3.63 4.00 -0.93
CA ILE A 23 -4.93 3.62 -1.52
C ILE A 23 -5.47 4.69 -2.48
N ASP A 24 -5.17 5.96 -2.21
CA ASP A 24 -5.70 7.06 -3.00
C ASP A 24 -4.87 7.34 -4.26
N VAL A 25 -3.66 6.76 -4.37
CA VAL A 25 -2.71 7.03 -5.47
C VAL A 25 -2.37 5.81 -6.33
N VAL A 26 -2.38 4.59 -5.77
CA VAL A 26 -2.03 3.39 -6.53
C VAL A 26 -3.29 2.76 -7.13
N PRO A 27 -3.41 2.70 -8.47
CA PRO A 27 -4.55 2.07 -9.11
C PRO A 27 -4.56 0.57 -8.85
N HIS A 28 -5.76 -0.01 -8.74
CA HIS A 28 -6.00 -1.44 -8.57
C HIS A 28 -5.25 -2.07 -7.37
N ILE A 29 -5.10 -1.33 -6.26
CA ILE A 29 -4.64 -1.93 -5.00
C ILE A 29 -5.62 -3.03 -4.56
N LEU A 30 -5.05 -4.19 -4.25
CA LEU A 30 -5.74 -5.35 -3.69
C LEU A 30 -5.56 -5.41 -2.17
N LEU A 31 -4.37 -5.04 -1.69
CA LEU A 31 -4.03 -5.07 -0.27
C LEU A 31 -2.95 -4.05 0.05
N SER A 32 -2.97 -3.50 1.25
CA SER A 32 -1.84 -2.76 1.79
C SER A 32 -1.74 -2.85 3.30
N LYS A 33 -0.51 -2.73 3.83
CA LYS A 33 -0.26 -2.69 5.26
C LYS A 33 0.97 -1.86 5.60
N THR A 34 0.80 -0.96 6.56
CA THR A 34 1.88 -0.15 7.14
C THR A 34 2.43 -0.77 8.43
N GLY A 35 3.71 -0.53 8.74
CA GLY A 35 4.34 -0.89 10.01
C GLY A 35 5.43 0.11 10.41
N TYR A 36 5.55 0.42 11.69
CA TYR A 36 6.63 1.27 12.21
C TYR A 36 6.97 0.92 13.66
N THR A 37 8.25 0.77 13.95
CA THR A 37 8.83 0.84 15.29
C THR A 37 10.18 1.56 15.20
N ASP A 38 10.71 2.04 16.31
CA ASP A 38 12.01 2.73 16.29
C ASP A 38 13.16 1.79 15.89
N LEU A 39 13.06 0.50 16.21
CA LEU A 39 14.06 -0.50 15.83
C LEU A 39 13.91 -0.97 14.37
N ALA A 40 12.69 -1.11 13.86
CA ALA A 40 12.44 -1.65 12.53
C ALA A 40 12.39 -0.58 11.43
N GLY A 41 12.27 0.70 11.80
CA GLY A 41 12.00 1.78 10.86
C GLY A 41 10.59 1.71 10.26
N GLY A 42 10.40 2.37 9.13
CA GLY A 42 9.15 2.41 8.37
C GLY A 42 9.07 1.29 7.34
N ASN A 43 8.08 0.41 7.53
CA ASN A 43 7.78 -0.69 6.63
C ASN A 43 6.43 -0.47 5.93
N LEU A 44 6.34 -0.94 4.69
CA LEU A 44 5.15 -0.90 3.85
C LEU A 44 5.08 -2.17 2.99
N VAL A 45 3.90 -2.78 2.94
CA VAL A 45 3.56 -3.84 1.98
C VAL A 45 2.37 -3.36 1.18
N LEU A 46 2.42 -3.55 -0.14
CA LEU A 46 1.29 -3.31 -1.04
C LEU A 46 1.22 -4.40 -2.11
N VAL A 47 0.01 -4.78 -2.49
CA VAL A 47 -0.29 -5.68 -3.59
C VAL A 47 -1.26 -4.97 -4.52
N PHE A 48 -0.96 -4.93 -5.81
CA PHE A 48 -1.77 -4.28 -6.84
C PHE A 48 -1.67 -5.03 -8.16
N ASP A 49 -2.66 -4.85 -9.03
CA ASP A 49 -2.62 -5.37 -10.39
C ASP A 49 -1.90 -4.40 -11.34
N ALA A 50 -0.78 -4.82 -11.92
CA ALA A 50 -0.03 -4.04 -12.91
C ALA A 50 -0.62 -4.15 -14.34
N GLY A 51 -1.65 -4.97 -14.50
CA GLY A 51 -2.37 -5.29 -15.73
C GLY A 51 -3.53 -6.23 -15.44
N ILE A 52 -4.19 -6.78 -16.47
CA ILE A 52 -5.30 -7.73 -16.26
C ILE A 52 -4.76 -8.99 -15.60
N ALA A 53 -5.23 -9.29 -14.38
CA ALA A 53 -4.85 -10.48 -13.60
C ALA A 53 -3.33 -10.64 -13.45
N HIS A 54 -2.62 -9.53 -13.22
CA HIS A 54 -1.18 -9.51 -13.07
C HIS A 54 -0.79 -8.88 -11.72
N PRO A 55 -0.93 -9.64 -10.61
CA PRO A 55 -0.68 -9.13 -9.28
C PRO A 55 0.83 -8.98 -9.02
N ILE A 56 1.21 -7.81 -8.51
CA ILE A 56 2.57 -7.49 -8.08
C ILE A 56 2.54 -7.14 -6.59
N ALA A 57 3.51 -7.68 -5.85
CA ALA A 57 3.75 -7.35 -4.45
C ALA A 57 5.02 -6.51 -4.31
N ILE A 58 4.91 -5.37 -3.63
CA ILE A 58 6.05 -4.52 -3.25
C ILE A 58 6.17 -4.53 -1.72
N VAL A 59 7.40 -4.73 -1.25
CA VAL A 59 7.75 -4.73 0.18
C VAL A 59 8.90 -3.75 0.40
N VAL A 60 8.65 -2.72 1.22
CA VAL A 60 9.64 -1.75 1.66
C VAL A 60 9.93 -2.00 3.14
N LEU A 61 11.21 -2.19 3.48
CA LEU A 61 11.67 -2.44 4.84
C LEU A 61 12.73 -1.41 5.26
N GLY A 62 12.72 -1.00 6.52
CA GLY A 62 13.78 -0.16 7.09
C GLY A 62 13.87 1.26 6.56
N SER A 63 12.82 1.76 5.89
CA SER A 63 12.74 3.16 5.47
C SER A 63 12.43 4.08 6.66
N SER A 64 12.15 5.36 6.43
CA SER A 64 11.57 6.22 7.46
C SER A 64 10.04 6.09 7.51
N LYS A 65 9.44 6.56 8.62
CA LYS A 65 7.97 6.57 8.80
C LYS A 65 7.22 7.24 7.63
N LYS A 66 7.83 8.24 6.99
CA LYS A 66 7.23 8.97 5.86
C LYS A 66 7.75 8.49 4.50
N ALA A 67 9.06 8.28 4.37
CA ALA A 67 9.69 7.95 3.08
C ALA A 67 9.24 6.60 2.51
N ARG A 68 8.81 5.63 3.33
CA ARG A 68 8.27 4.35 2.85
C ARG A 68 7.17 4.49 1.78
N PHE A 69 6.39 5.57 1.83
CA PHE A 69 5.33 5.82 0.86
C PHE A 69 5.88 6.36 -0.46
N THR A 70 6.88 7.24 -0.43
CA THR A 70 7.57 7.70 -1.64
C THR A 70 8.38 6.58 -2.27
N ASP A 71 9.02 5.73 -1.46
CA ASP A 71 9.75 4.55 -1.93
C ASP A 71 8.78 3.56 -2.60
N GLY A 72 7.65 3.28 -1.95
CA GLY A 72 6.60 2.44 -2.51
C GLY A 72 6.03 3.00 -3.82
N ALA A 73 5.76 4.31 -3.89
CA ALA A 73 5.25 4.96 -5.10
C ALA A 73 6.25 4.90 -6.26
N ALA A 74 7.54 5.09 -5.98
CA ALA A 74 8.58 4.96 -6.99
C ALA A 74 8.66 3.54 -7.56
N LEU A 75 8.59 2.52 -6.69
CA LEU A 75 8.59 1.11 -7.13
C LEU A 75 7.32 0.76 -7.93
N VAL A 76 6.15 1.27 -7.55
CA VAL A 76 4.91 1.12 -8.33
C VAL A 76 5.06 1.74 -9.72
N ALA A 77 5.55 2.98 -9.79
CA ALA A 77 5.74 3.69 -11.05
C ALA A 77 6.74 2.95 -11.97
N ALA A 78 7.88 2.51 -11.41
CA ALA A 78 8.87 1.73 -12.13
C ALA A 78 8.30 0.39 -12.63
N THR A 79 7.43 -0.25 -11.85
CA THR A 79 6.75 -1.50 -12.24
C THR A 79 5.82 -1.26 -13.43
N PHE A 80 4.99 -0.22 -13.39
CA PHE A 80 4.13 0.12 -14.54
C PHE A 80 4.94 0.47 -15.78
N ALA A 81 6.00 1.26 -15.64
CA ALA A 81 6.89 1.61 -16.74
C ALA A 81 7.50 0.36 -17.39
N HIS A 82 7.99 -0.57 -16.56
CA HIS A 82 8.56 -1.84 -17.01
C HIS A 82 7.57 -2.65 -17.86
N PHE A 83 6.35 -2.87 -17.37
CA PHE A 83 5.35 -3.65 -18.09
C PHE A 83 4.71 -2.91 -19.28
N ALA A 84 4.74 -1.58 -19.28
CA ALA A 84 4.36 -0.78 -20.44
C ALA A 84 5.46 -0.68 -21.52
N GLY A 85 6.68 -1.19 -21.25
CA GLY A 85 7.81 -1.12 -22.18
C GLY A 85 8.36 0.29 -22.37
N VAL A 86 8.20 1.17 -21.37
CA VAL A 86 8.72 2.54 -21.38
C VAL A 86 9.80 2.71 -20.31
N ALA A 87 10.69 3.68 -20.49
CA ALA A 87 11.67 4.00 -19.45
C ALA A 87 10.96 4.53 -18.19
N SER A 88 11.39 4.07 -17.01
CA SER A 88 11.02 4.72 -15.75
C SER A 88 11.72 6.07 -15.69
N LEU A 89 10.97 7.14 -15.42
CA LEU A 89 11.49 8.48 -15.13
C LEU A 89 12.16 8.53 -13.75
#